data_AF-A0A351SJS1-F1
#
_entry.id   AF-A0A351SJS1-F1
#
_cell.length_a   1.000
_cell.length_b   1.000
_cell.length_c   1.000
_cell.angle_alpha   90.00
_cell.angle_beta   90.00
_cell.angle_gamma   90.00
#
_symmetry.space_group_name_H-M   'P 1'
#
loop_
_entity.id
_entity.type
_entity.pdbx_description
1 polymer ?
#
loop_
_entity_poly.entity_id
_entity_poly.type
_entity_poly.pdbx_seq_one_letter_code
_entity_poly.pdbx_strand_id
1 'polypeptide(L)'
;MRVSSSQVFLQSLASMQRHQVDIAKLQNQITSGKQHLRPSDAPATMGRTLNLEQTSRQTQQFQENITVAENRLALEETVLNDATLILQRTRELAIQGNNTALGDDARRAIVAG
;
A
#
# COMPACT_ATOMS: atom_id res chain seq x y z
N MET A 1 -36.21 27.10 -52.69
CA MET A 1 -34.80 26.82 -52.38
C MET A 1 -34.19 27.65 -51.23
N ARG A 2 -34.87 28.67 -50.66
CA ARG A 2 -34.40 29.39 -49.44
C ARG A 2 -34.33 28.50 -48.19
N VAL A 3 -35.30 27.61 -48.02
CA VAL A 3 -35.40 26.70 -46.87
C VAL A 3 -34.24 25.68 -46.85
N SER A 4 -33.81 25.18 -48.02
CA SER A 4 -32.68 24.24 -48.11
C SER A 4 -31.34 24.87 -47.73
N SER A 5 -31.11 26.14 -48.08
CA SER A 5 -29.88 26.86 -47.70
C SER A 5 -29.80 27.12 -46.20
N SER A 6 -30.90 27.52 -45.56
CA SER A 6 -30.96 27.63 -44.09
C SER A 6 -30.82 26.27 -43.41
N GLN A 7 -31.40 25.21 -43.98
CA GLN A 7 -31.27 23.85 -43.45
C GLN A 7 -29.81 23.37 -43.49
N VAL A 8 -29.10 23.60 -44.60
CA VAL A 8 -27.67 23.24 -44.73
C VAL A 8 -26.81 24.03 -43.74
N PHE A 9 -27.08 25.32 -43.55
CA PHE A 9 -26.38 26.14 -42.56
C PHE A 9 -26.59 25.64 -41.13
N LEU A 10 -27.85 25.34 -40.75
CA LEU A 10 -28.17 24.77 -39.44
C LEU A 10 -27.53 23.40 -39.23
N GLN A 11 -27.48 22.56 -40.27
CA GLN A 11 -26.81 21.25 -40.23
C GLN A 11 -25.29 21.41 -40.01
N SER A 12 -24.68 22.41 -40.65
CA SER A 12 -23.25 22.72 -40.49
C SER A 12 -22.95 23.23 -39.08
N LEU A 13 -23.77 24.13 -38.55
CA LEU A 13 -23.65 24.63 -37.18
C LEU A 13 -23.79 23.50 -36.14
N ALA A 14 -24.78 22.62 -36.32
CA ALA A 14 -24.95 21.44 -35.46
C ALA A 14 -23.77 20.46 -35.56
N SER A 15 -23.11 20.39 -36.70
CA SER A 15 -21.90 19.58 -36.88
C SER A 15 -20.69 20.22 -36.19
N MET A 16 -20.51 21.54 -36.30
CA MET A 16 -19.48 22.26 -35.54
C MET A 16 -19.66 22.13 -34.03
N GLN A 17 -20.89 22.24 -33.53
CA GLN A 17 -21.17 22.06 -32.10
C GLN A 17 -20.82 20.65 -31.63
N ARG A 18 -21.12 19.61 -32.42
CA ARG A 18 -20.71 18.23 -32.12
C ARG A 18 -19.18 18.10 -32.08
N HIS A 19 -18.47 18.63 -33.07
CA HIS A 19 -17.01 18.60 -33.07
C HIS A 19 -16.40 19.35 -31.88
N GLN A 20 -17.01 20.46 -31.44
CA GLN A 20 -16.53 21.18 -30.26
C GLN A 20 -16.64 20.33 -28.98
N VAL A 21 -17.71 19.55 -28.85
CA VAL A 21 -17.91 18.60 -27.75
C VAL A 21 -16.89 17.45 -27.83
N ASP A 22 -16.65 16.92 -29.02
CA ASP A 22 -15.67 15.84 -29.22
C ASP A 22 -14.25 16.30 -28.88
N ILE A 23 -13.86 17.51 -29.29
CA ILE A 23 -12.57 18.11 -28.92
C ILE A 23 -12.45 18.28 -27.40
N ALA A 24 -13.50 18.78 -26.73
CA ALA A 24 -13.49 18.90 -25.28
C ALA A 24 -13.35 17.54 -24.59
N LYS A 25 -14.02 16.50 -25.10
CA LYS A 25 -13.87 15.13 -24.59
C LYS A 25 -12.44 14.61 -24.78
N LEU A 26 -11.86 14.82 -25.96
CA LEU A 26 -10.50 14.40 -26.28
C LEU A 26 -9.47 15.12 -25.40
N GLN A 27 -9.62 16.43 -25.20
CA GLN A 27 -8.77 17.20 -24.28
C GLN A 27 -8.81 16.63 -22.86
N ASN A 28 -9.98 16.23 -22.37
CA ASN A 28 -10.11 15.58 -21.06
C ASN A 28 -9.45 14.19 -21.03
N GLN A 29 -9.58 13.39 -22.10
CA GLN A 29 -8.91 12.08 -22.21
C GLN A 29 -7.39 12.23 -22.24
N ILE A 30 -6.86 13.21 -22.98
CA ILE A 30 -5.42 13.51 -23.04
C ILE A 30 -4.91 13.97 -21.66
N THR A 31 -5.61 14.89 -21.01
CA THR A 31 -5.20 15.43 -19.70
C THR A 31 -5.24 14.36 -18.61
N SER A 32 -6.25 13.49 -18.63
CA SER A 32 -6.37 12.40 -17.65
C SER A 32 -5.54 11.17 -17.96
N GLY A 33 -5.07 11.03 -19.22
CA GLY A 33 -4.46 9.80 -19.74
C GLY A 33 -5.42 8.61 -19.82
N LYS A 34 -6.71 8.78 -19.50
CA LYS A 34 -7.71 7.69 -19.49
C LYS A 34 -8.51 7.69 -20.79
N GLN A 35 -8.59 6.53 -21.44
CA GLN A 35 -9.40 6.34 -22.65
C GLN A 35 -10.89 6.57 -22.38
N HIS A 36 -11.39 6.18 -21.19
CA HIS A 36 -12.78 6.39 -20.78
C HIS A 36 -12.82 7.17 -19.47
N LEU A 37 -13.54 8.29 -19.47
CA LEU A 37 -13.65 9.19 -18.31
C LEU A 37 -14.81 8.79 -17.40
N ARG A 38 -15.91 8.33 -17.99
CA ARG A 38 -17.12 7.96 -17.28
C ARG A 38 -17.42 6.47 -17.45
N PRO A 39 -17.92 5.78 -16.41
CA PRO A 39 -18.44 4.42 -16.55
C PRO A 39 -19.50 4.28 -17.64
N SER A 40 -20.29 5.34 -17.88
CA SER A 40 -21.31 5.40 -18.93
C SER A 40 -20.73 5.38 -20.36
N ASP A 41 -19.47 5.78 -20.56
CA ASP A 41 -18.84 5.79 -21.89
C ASP A 41 -18.49 4.37 -22.38
N ALA A 42 -18.22 3.43 -21.46
CA ALA A 42 -17.90 2.04 -21.78
C ALA A 42 -18.18 1.12 -20.56
N PRO A 43 -19.44 0.78 -20.26
CA PRO A 43 -19.81 0.08 -19.02
C PRO A 43 -19.15 -1.30 -18.87
N ALA A 44 -19.01 -2.06 -19.96
CA ALA A 44 -18.36 -3.37 -19.92
C ALA A 44 -16.86 -3.28 -19.62
N THR A 45 -16.15 -2.36 -20.27
CA THR A 45 -14.70 -2.15 -20.09
C THR A 45 -14.42 -1.55 -18.71
N MET A 46 -15.16 -0.52 -18.31
CA MET A 46 -15.01 0.14 -17.01
C MET A 46 -15.37 -0.81 -15.86
N GLY A 47 -16.35 -1.69 -16.02
CA GLY A 47 -16.64 -2.73 -15.03
C GLY A 47 -15.45 -3.65 -14.77
N ARG A 48 -14.73 -4.07 -15.81
CA ARG A 48 -13.50 -4.88 -15.66
C ARG A 48 -12.36 -4.07 -15.00
N THR A 49 -12.16 -2.83 -15.44
CA THR A 49 -11.14 -1.95 -14.85
C THR A 49 -11.39 -1.68 -13.36
N LEU A 50 -12.63 -1.42 -12.96
CA LEU A 50 -12.99 -1.20 -11.55
C LEU A 50 -12.73 -2.44 -10.69
N ASN A 51 -13.04 -3.64 -11.20
CA ASN A 51 -12.72 -4.88 -10.52
C ASN A 51 -11.19 -5.06 -10.38
N LEU A 52 -10.42 -4.80 -11.44
CA LEU A 52 -8.96 -4.86 -11.38
C LEU A 52 -8.38 -3.83 -10.40
N GLU A 53 -8.88 -2.59 -10.39
CA GLU A 53 -8.48 -1.57 -9.42
C GLU A 53 -8.83 -1.98 -7.99
N GLN A 54 -9.99 -2.60 -7.77
CA GLN A 54 -10.38 -3.11 -6.46
C GLN A 54 -9.44 -4.23 -5.99
N THR A 55 -9.18 -5.21 -6.85
CA THR A 55 -8.22 -6.29 -6.55
C THR A 55 -6.83 -5.71 -6.27
N SER A 56 -6.36 -4.75 -7.08
CA SER A 56 -5.07 -4.09 -6.87
C SER A 56 -5.00 -3.37 -5.52
N ARG A 57 -6.04 -2.60 -5.15
CA ARG A 57 -6.11 -1.96 -3.82
C ARG A 57 -6.10 -2.98 -2.69
N GLN A 58 -6.80 -4.09 -2.84
CA GLN A 58 -6.84 -5.15 -1.84
C GLN A 58 -5.47 -5.83 -1.68
N THR A 59 -4.78 -6.12 -2.79
CA THR A 59 -3.40 -6.64 -2.77
C THR A 59 -2.44 -5.65 -2.10
N GLN A 60 -2.58 -4.35 -2.38
CA GLN A 60 -1.76 -3.31 -1.78
C GLN A 60 -1.95 -3.25 -0.25
N GLN A 61 -3.21 -3.34 0.22
CA GLN A 61 -3.51 -3.44 1.64
C GLN A 61 -2.90 -4.69 2.28
N PHE A 62 -2.95 -5.84 1.61
CA PHE A 62 -2.29 -7.04 2.10
C PHE A 62 -0.78 -6.87 2.22
N GLN A 63 -0.14 -6.20 1.26
CA GLN A 63 1.30 -5.92 1.33
C GLN A 63 1.66 -5.01 2.52
N GLU A 64 0.86 -3.99 2.79
CA GLU A 64 1.03 -3.13 3.96
C GLU A 64 0.88 -3.94 5.26
N ASN A 65 -0.14 -4.79 5.34
CA ASN A 65 -0.38 -5.64 6.51
C ASN A 65 0.77 -6.62 6.75
N ILE A 66 1.32 -7.22 5.68
CA ILE A 66 2.50 -8.10 5.74
C ILE A 66 3.70 -7.32 6.29
N THR A 67 3.95 -6.11 5.78
CA THR A 67 5.06 -5.26 6.25
C THR A 67 4.94 -4.95 7.75
N VAL A 68 3.72 -4.66 8.23
CA VAL A 68 3.47 -4.43 9.66
C VAL A 68 3.71 -5.71 10.48
N ALA A 69 3.28 -6.86 9.97
CA ALA A 69 3.49 -8.14 10.64
C ALA A 69 4.98 -8.52 10.71
N GLU A 70 5.74 -8.32 9.64
CA GLU A 70 7.19 -8.55 9.60
C GLU A 70 7.93 -7.66 10.60
N ASN A 71 7.58 -6.38 10.68
CA ASN A 71 8.16 -5.46 11.67
C ASN A 71 7.89 -5.89 13.11
N ARG A 72 6.67 -6.40 13.39
CA ARG A 72 6.33 -6.95 14.71
C ARG A 72 7.12 -8.21 15.02
N LEU A 73 7.23 -9.13 14.05
CA LEU A 73 7.99 -10.35 14.21
C LEU A 73 9.47 -10.06 14.49
N ALA A 74 10.08 -9.12 13.78
CA ALA A 74 11.47 -8.73 14.02
C ALA A 74 11.70 -8.14 15.43
N LEU A 75 10.74 -7.38 15.95
CA LEU A 75 10.77 -6.88 17.33
C LEU A 75 10.68 -8.04 18.33
N GLU A 76 9.76 -8.97 18.11
CA GLU A 76 9.60 -10.17 18.95
C GLU A 76 10.87 -11.04 18.96
N GLU A 77 11.49 -11.26 17.80
CA GLU A 77 12.76 -11.98 17.67
C GLU A 77 13.89 -11.29 18.44
N THR A 78 13.96 -9.95 18.41
CA THR A 78 14.95 -9.18 19.18
C THR A 78 14.76 -9.41 20.67
N VAL A 79 13.52 -9.31 21.16
CA VAL A 79 13.20 -9.53 22.58
C VAL A 79 13.49 -10.97 23.00
N LEU A 80 13.21 -11.96 22.16
CA LEU A 80 13.52 -13.37 22.44
C LEU A 80 15.03 -13.64 22.48
N ASN A 81 15.81 -12.99 21.61
CA ASN A 81 17.27 -13.07 21.66
C ASN A 81 17.82 -12.48 22.96
N ASP A 82 17.33 -11.30 23.37
CA ASP A 82 17.73 -10.68 24.64
C ASP A 82 17.38 -11.57 25.84
N ALA A 83 16.17 -12.15 25.85
CA ALA A 83 15.76 -13.09 26.89
C ALA A 83 16.68 -14.33 26.93
N THR A 84 17.09 -14.85 25.76
CA THR A 84 18.02 -15.99 25.67
C THR A 84 19.38 -15.62 26.26
N LEU A 85 19.91 -14.43 25.96
CA LEU A 85 21.18 -13.95 26.51
C LEU A 85 21.11 -13.78 28.04
N ILE A 86 20.00 -13.23 28.56
CA ILE A 86 19.77 -13.09 30.00
C ILE A 86 19.75 -14.47 30.67
N LEU A 87 19.08 -15.46 30.09
CA LEU A 87 19.02 -16.81 30.63
C LEU A 87 20.39 -17.52 30.60
N GLN A 88 21.18 -17.31 29.54
CA GLN A 88 22.56 -17.81 29.47
C GLN A 88 23.43 -17.17 30.57
N ARG A 89 23.36 -15.85 30.73
CA ARG A 89 24.08 -15.13 31.78
C ARG A 89 23.67 -15.59 33.18
N THR A 90 22.37 -15.75 33.40
CA THR A 90 21.83 -16.27 34.68
C THR A 90 22.39 -17.66 34.99
N ARG A 91 22.48 -18.54 33.98
CA ARG A 91 23.10 -19.88 34.14
C ARG A 91 24.59 -19.78 34.47
N GLU A 92 25.33 -18.90 33.80
CA GLU A 92 26.75 -18.68 34.10
C GLU A 92 26.95 -18.20 35.54
N LEU A 93 26.17 -17.21 35.98
CA LEU A 93 26.22 -16.67 37.34
C LEU A 93 25.85 -17.74 38.37
N ALA A 94 24.86 -18.60 38.09
CA ALA A 94 24.49 -19.72 38.95
C ALA A 94 25.62 -20.75 39.09
N ILE A 95 26.31 -21.09 37.99
CA ILE A 95 27.47 -22.00 38.03
C ILE A 95 28.64 -21.36 38.81
N GLN A 96 28.91 -20.07 38.61
CA GLN A 96 29.94 -19.34 39.34
C GLN A 96 29.63 -19.29 40.84
N GLY A 97 28.38 -19.01 41.22
CA GLY A 97 27.94 -18.98 42.61
C GLY A 97 27.99 -20.35 43.31
N ASN A 98 27.84 -21.45 42.54
CA ASN A 98 27.99 -22.81 43.04
C ASN A 98 29.47 -23.25 43.17
N ASN A 99 30.42 -22.44 42.72
CA ASN A 99 31.84 -22.71 42.89
C ASN A 99 32.28 -22.23 44.29
N THR A 100 32.50 -23.17 45.20
CA THR A 100 32.76 -22.94 46.64
C THR A 100 34.09 -22.24 46.96
N ALA A 101 34.94 -21.98 45.96
CA ALA A 101 36.22 -21.30 46.10
C ALA A 101 36.14 -19.76 46.07
N LEU A 102 34.98 -19.18 45.71
CA LEU A 102 34.75 -17.73 45.71
C LEU A 102 34.28 -17.28 47.09
N GLY A 103 35.13 -16.53 47.80
CA GLY A 103 34.79 -15.92 49.10
C GLY A 103 33.53 -15.06 49.02
N ASP A 104 32.85 -14.87 50.16
CA ASP A 104 31.51 -14.27 50.27
C ASP A 104 31.33 -12.90 49.58
N ASP A 105 32.42 -12.17 49.33
CA ASP A 105 32.40 -10.89 48.61
C ASP A 105 32.26 -11.06 47.08
N ALA A 106 32.86 -12.09 46.50
CA ALA A 106 32.70 -12.40 45.08
C ALA A 106 31.29 -12.96 44.77
N ARG A 107 30.69 -13.70 45.71
CA ARG A 107 29.32 -14.18 45.61
C ARG A 107 28.29 -13.03 45.65
N ARG A 108 28.57 -11.97 46.43
CA ARG A 108 27.74 -10.75 46.48
C ARG A 108 27.84 -9.90 45.21
N ALA A 109 29.02 -9.84 44.56
CA ALA A 109 29.20 -9.12 43.30
C ALA A 109 28.46 -9.77 42.10
N ILE A 110 28.27 -11.10 42.12
CA ILE A 110 27.55 -11.87 41.09
C ILE A 110 26.03 -11.67 41.16
N VAL A 111 25.48 -11.38 42.34
CA VAL A 111 24.03 -11.21 42.57
C VAL A 111 23.58 -9.75 42.35
N ALA A 112 24.50 -8.79 42.42
CA ALA A 112 24.20 -7.36 42.37
C ALA A 112 24.27 -6.73 40.96
N GLY A 113 24.69 -7.47 39.94
CA GLY A 113 24.73 -7.03 38.54
C GLY A 113 23.88 -7.91 37.65
#